data_AF-A0A961UY67-F1
#
_entry.id   AF-A0A961UY67-F1
#
_cell.length_a   1.000
_cell.length_b   1.000
_cell.length_c   1.000
_cell.angle_alpha   90.00
_cell.angle_beta   90.00
_cell.angle_gamma   90.00
#
_symmetry.space_group_name_H-M   'P 1'
#
loop_
_entity.id
_entity.type
_entity.pdbx_description
1 polymer ?
#
loop_
_entity_poly.entity_id
_entity_poly.type
_entity_poly.pdbx_seq_one_letter_code
_entity_poly.pdbx_strand_id
1 'polypeptide(L)'
;MAGGNIRVGIGGWTFEPWRGVFYPKGLTQKRELEYASRALTSIEINGTYYSTFKPQSWRNWRNETPDGFVFAVKGSRYVTNRKVLADAKASVDKFISQG
;
A
#
# COMPACT_ATOMS: atom_id res chain seq x y z
N MET A 1 -17.36 17.03 -20.83
CA MET A 1 -16.36 16.01 -20.43
C MET A 1 -16.23 16.06 -18.92
N ALA A 2 -16.65 15.03 -18.19
CA ALA A 2 -16.25 14.91 -16.79
C ALA A 2 -14.75 14.60 -16.76
N GLY A 3 -13.96 15.45 -16.12
CA GLY A 3 -12.52 15.20 -15.95
C GLY A 3 -12.28 13.96 -15.09
N GLY A 4 -11.23 13.20 -15.39
CA GLY A 4 -10.86 12.03 -14.57
C GLY A 4 -10.32 12.45 -13.20
N ASN A 5 -10.48 11.57 -12.21
CA ASN A 5 -9.91 11.79 -10.87
C ASN A 5 -8.41 11.48 -10.87
N ILE A 6 -7.58 12.47 -10.55
CA ILE A 6 -6.13 12.32 -10.38
C ILE A 6 -5.83 12.03 -8.91
N ARG A 7 -5.00 11.02 -8.64
CA ARG A 7 -4.48 10.73 -7.30
C ARG A 7 -2.96 10.90 -7.28
N VAL A 8 -2.47 11.59 -6.26
CA VAL A 8 -1.04 11.84 -6.00
C VAL A 8 -0.64 11.15 -4.69
N GLY A 9 0.52 10.50 -4.71
CA GLY A 9 0.95 9.58 -3.68
C GLY A 9 2.45 9.27 -3.68
N ILE A 10 2.83 8.37 -2.78
CA ILE A 10 4.23 7.96 -2.52
C ILE A 10 4.37 6.43 -2.44
N GLY A 11 5.61 5.96 -2.56
CA GLY A 11 5.98 4.54 -2.53
C GLY A 11 6.17 3.95 -1.13
N GLY A 12 5.11 3.88 -0.31
CA GLY A 12 5.16 3.42 1.09
C GLY A 12 5.10 4.55 2.11
N TRP A 13 5.09 4.24 3.41
CA TRP A 13 4.94 5.25 4.48
C TRP A 13 5.95 5.12 5.63
N THR A 14 6.72 4.04 5.72
CA THR A 14 7.69 3.89 6.82
C THR A 14 9.08 4.32 6.37
N PHE A 15 9.41 5.59 6.60
CA PHE A 15 10.70 6.18 6.25
C PHE A 15 11.26 6.99 7.41
N GLU A 16 12.32 6.49 8.05
CA GLU A 16 12.97 7.19 9.17
C GLU A 16 13.42 8.62 8.81
N PRO A 17 14.04 8.89 7.64
CA PRO A 17 14.50 10.24 7.30
C PRO A 17 13.39 11.28 7.17
N TRP A 18 12.12 10.86 7.11
CA TRP A 18 10.97 11.76 6.98
C TRP A 18 10.46 12.27 8.34
N ARG A 19 10.94 11.68 9.44
CA ARG A 19 10.58 12.10 10.80
C ARG A 19 11.17 13.45 11.12
N GLY A 20 10.30 14.42 11.40
CA GLY A 20 10.68 15.82 11.61
C GLY A 20 10.77 16.65 10.32
N VAL A 21 10.51 16.06 9.14
CA VAL A 21 10.47 16.75 7.85
C VAL A 21 9.07 16.70 7.27
N PHE A 22 8.57 15.49 6.99
CA PHE A 22 7.19 15.25 6.57
C PHE A 22 6.32 14.82 7.74
N TYR A 23 6.82 13.94 8.61
CA TYR A 23 6.12 13.54 9.82
C TYR A 23 6.40 14.53 10.96
N PRO A 24 5.38 14.96 11.72
CA PRO A 24 5.57 15.83 12.88
C PRO A 24 6.50 15.22 13.92
N LYS A 25 7.24 16.06 14.65
CA LYS A 25 8.07 15.62 15.77
C LYS A 25 7.19 14.91 16.82
N GLY A 26 7.64 13.76 17.32
CA GLY A 26 6.93 12.97 18.31
C GLY A 26 5.80 12.10 17.76
N LEU A 27 5.55 12.09 16.43
CA LEU A 27 4.61 11.13 15.84
C LEU A 27 5.13 9.70 16.05
N THR A 28 4.32 8.85 16.68
CA THR A 28 4.66 7.43 16.84
C THR A 28 4.65 6.73 15.48
N GLN A 29 5.64 5.89 15.19
CA GLN A 29 5.75 5.17 13.91
C GLN A 29 4.45 4.46 13.49
N LYS A 30 3.73 3.84 14.44
CA LYS A 30 2.45 3.15 14.16
C LYS A 30 1.35 4.05 13.58
N ARG A 31 1.50 5.38 13.65
CA ARG A 31 0.55 6.37 13.12
C ARG A 31 1.05 7.03 11.83
N GLU A 32 2.18 6.59 11.27
CA GLU A 32 2.73 7.15 10.03
C GLU A 32 1.76 6.97 8.86
N LEU A 33 1.03 5.85 8.78
CA LEU A 33 0.00 5.64 7.75
C LEU A 33 -1.21 6.57 7.94
N GLU A 34 -1.72 6.68 9.16
CA GLU A 34 -2.81 7.59 9.51
C GLU A 34 -2.47 9.03 9.12
N TYR A 35 -1.23 9.47 9.40
CA TYR A 35 -0.78 10.81 9.03
C TYR A 35 -0.62 10.96 7.51
N ALA A 36 0.13 10.06 6.86
CA ALA A 36 0.43 10.16 5.44
C ALA A 36 -0.84 10.10 4.57
N SER A 37 -1.82 9.27 4.94
CA SER A 37 -3.09 9.13 4.23
C SER A 37 -4.02 10.34 4.33
N ARG A 38 -3.79 11.24 5.30
CA ARG A 38 -4.49 12.53 5.40
C ARG A 38 -3.81 13.65 4.60
N ALA A 39 -2.53 13.48 4.30
CA ALA A 39 -1.75 14.45 3.52
C ALA A 39 -1.73 14.13 2.02
N LEU A 40 -2.02 12.88 1.64
CA LEU A 40 -1.98 12.36 0.27
C LEU A 40 -3.30 11.68 -0.09
N THR A 41 -3.47 11.36 -1.37
CA THR A 41 -4.71 10.71 -1.87
C THR A 41 -4.53 9.24 -2.23
N SER A 42 -3.27 8.78 -2.29
CA SER A 42 -2.91 7.39 -2.55
C SER A 42 -1.53 7.08 -1.99
N ILE A 43 -1.28 5.83 -1.62
CA ILE A 43 0.04 5.32 -1.23
C ILE A 43 0.24 3.92 -1.83
N GLU A 44 1.46 3.61 -2.26
CA GLU A 44 1.82 2.26 -2.71
C GLU A 44 2.13 1.33 -1.52
N ILE A 45 1.56 0.12 -1.53
CA ILE A 45 1.99 -0.98 -0.68
C ILE A 45 2.98 -1.84 -1.48
N ASN A 46 4.28 -1.65 -1.23
CA ASN A 46 5.35 -2.44 -1.87
C ASN A 46 5.70 -3.72 -1.07
N GLY A 47 5.37 -3.79 0.22
CA GLY A 47 5.69 -4.95 1.07
C GLY A 47 5.11 -6.28 0.55
N THR A 48 3.99 -6.21 -0.17
CA THR A 48 3.31 -7.35 -0.80
C THR A 48 4.13 -8.02 -1.91
N TYR A 49 5.09 -7.30 -2.49
CA TYR A 49 6.04 -7.89 -3.43
C TYR A 49 6.88 -8.99 -2.79
N TYR A 50 7.25 -8.80 -1.52
CA TYR A 50 8.16 -9.69 -0.79
C TYR A 50 7.43 -10.70 0.11
N SER A 51 6.23 -10.40 0.59
CA SER A 51 5.56 -11.19 1.62
C SER A 51 4.04 -11.18 1.46
N THR A 52 3.40 -12.20 2.03
CA THR A 52 1.94 -12.26 2.16
C THR A 52 1.52 -11.64 3.49
N PHE A 53 0.40 -10.92 3.50
CA PHE A 53 -0.15 -10.32 4.72
C PHE A 53 -1.39 -11.09 5.19
N LYS A 54 -1.64 -11.05 6.50
CA LYS A 54 -2.86 -11.62 7.08
C LYS A 54 -4.07 -10.72 6.73
N PRO A 55 -5.30 -11.27 6.65
CA PRO A 55 -6.50 -10.46 6.44
C PRO A 55 -6.64 -9.28 7.41
N GLN A 56 -6.19 -9.44 8.67
CA GLN A 56 -6.20 -8.36 9.65
C GLN A 56 -5.31 -7.17 9.26
N SER A 57 -4.17 -7.40 8.61
CA SER A 57 -3.30 -6.30 8.15
C SER A 57 -4.00 -5.43 7.12
N TRP A 58 -4.71 -6.05 6.16
CA TRP A 58 -5.51 -5.35 5.16
C TRP A 58 -6.64 -4.54 5.80
N ARG A 59 -7.36 -5.14 6.77
CA ARG A 59 -8.40 -4.44 7.53
C ARG A 59 -7.84 -3.26 8.31
N ASN A 60 -6.68 -3.41 8.96
CA ASN A 60 -6.05 -2.33 9.70
C ASN A 60 -5.65 -1.17 8.78
N TRP A 61 -5.00 -1.46 7.64
CA TRP A 61 -4.65 -0.42 6.67
C TRP A 61 -5.88 0.32 6.15
N ARG A 62 -6.97 -0.39 5.83
CA ARG A 62 -8.24 0.23 5.45
C ARG A 62 -8.75 1.17 6.55
N ASN A 63 -8.77 0.70 7.79
CA ASN A 63 -9.34 1.44 8.92
C ASN A 63 -8.48 2.66 9.35
N GLU A 64 -7.19 2.65 9.04
CA GLU A 64 -6.27 3.75 9.34
C GLU A 64 -6.33 4.88 8.29
N THR A 65 -6.98 4.67 7.15
CA THR A 65 -7.07 5.65 6.05
C THR A 65 -8.47 6.25 5.89
N PRO A 66 -8.60 7.52 5.43
CA PRO A 66 -9.90 8.14 5.19
C PRO A 66 -10.71 7.47 4.07
N ASP A 67 -12.02 7.69 4.08
CA ASP A 67 -12.89 7.28 2.96
C ASP A 67 -12.43 7.89 1.63
N GLY A 68 -12.48 7.10 0.56
CA GLY A 68 -12.04 7.51 -0.77
C GLY A 68 -10.53 7.44 -1.00
N PHE A 69 -9.73 7.20 0.05
CA PHE A 69 -8.31 6.89 -0.09
C PHE A 69 -8.11 5.55 -0.79
N VAL A 70 -7.12 5.45 -1.68
CA VAL A 70 -6.84 4.24 -2.45
C VAL A 70 -5.39 3.84 -2.30
N PHE A 71 -5.14 2.55 -2.12
CA PHE A 71 -3.80 2.00 -2.19
C PHE A 71 -3.48 1.52 -3.60
N ALA A 72 -2.26 1.80 -4.06
CA ALA A 72 -1.67 1.07 -5.17
C ALA A 72 -0.95 -0.16 -4.61
N VAL A 73 -1.42 -1.37 -4.90
CA VAL A 73 -0.86 -2.59 -4.31
C VAL A 73 0.09 -3.25 -5.30
N LYS A 74 1.35 -3.41 -4.92
CA LYS A 74 2.32 -4.09 -5.78
C LYS A 74 2.06 -5.59 -5.80
N GLY A 75 2.00 -6.17 -7.00
CA GLY A 75 1.88 -7.62 -7.16
C GLY A 75 3.04 -8.36 -6.48
N SER A 76 2.75 -9.56 -5.96
CA SER A 76 3.80 -10.42 -5.40
C SER A 76 4.86 -10.75 -6.45
N ARG A 77 6.14 -10.88 -6.04
CA ARG A 77 7.20 -11.35 -6.94
C ARG A 77 6.87 -12.71 -7.59
N TYR A 78 6.07 -13.55 -6.93
CA TYR A 78 5.63 -14.84 -7.47
C TYR A 78 4.57 -14.71 -8.57
N VAL A 79 3.96 -13.53 -8.70
CA VAL A 79 3.06 -13.17 -9.80
C VAL A 79 3.86 -12.60 -10.96
N THR A 80 4.77 -11.66 -10.70
CA THR A 80 5.41 -10.85 -11.74
C THR A 80 6.75 -11.38 -12.25
N ASN A 81 7.52 -12.10 -11.42
CA ASN A 81 8.88 -12.51 -11.75
C ASN A 81 8.94 -14.03 -11.98
N ARG A 82 8.42 -14.47 -13.13
CA ARG A 82 8.41 -15.88 -13.54
C ARG A 82 9.02 -16.06 -14.91
N LYS A 83 9.60 -17.25 -15.13
CA LYS A 83 10.10 -17.66 -16.45
C LYS A 83 8.97 -17.75 -17.49
N VAL A 84 7.81 -18.25 -17.06
CA VAL A 84 6.59 -18.33 -17.88
C VAL A 84 5.47 -17.61 -17.13
N LEU A 85 5.00 -16.48 -17.68
CA LEU A 85 3.97 -15.65 -17.02
C LEU A 85 2.59 -16.31 -17.01
N ALA A 86 2.26 -17.12 -18.03
CA ALA A 86 0.97 -17.80 -18.13
C ALA A 86 0.69 -18.74 -16.94
N ASP A 87 1.74 -19.26 -16.29
CA ASP A 87 1.61 -20.17 -15.15
C ASP A 87 1.25 -19.43 -13.85
N ALA A 88 1.20 -18.09 -13.85
CA ALA A 88 1.00 -17.24 -12.68
C ALA A 88 -0.34 -17.43 -11.97
N LYS A 89 -1.32 -18.13 -12.57
CA LYS A 89 -2.69 -18.26 -12.06
C LYS A 89 -2.76 -18.56 -10.55
N ALA A 90 -2.11 -19.63 -10.09
CA ALA A 90 -2.15 -19.99 -8.66
C ALA A 90 -1.55 -18.91 -7.74
N SER A 91 -0.48 -18.22 -8.19
CA SER A 91 0.12 -17.11 -7.45
C SER A 91 -0.81 -15.89 -7.40
N VAL A 92 -1.48 -15.59 -8.51
CA VAL A 92 -2.46 -14.49 -8.61
C VAL A 92 -3.65 -14.78 -7.71
N ASP A 93 -4.23 -15.99 -7.79
CA ASP A 93 -5.37 -16.41 -6.96
C ASP A 93 -5.04 -16.30 -5.47
N LYS A 94 -3.84 -16.75 -5.07
CA LYS A 94 -3.36 -16.59 -3.69
C LYS A 94 -3.14 -15.14 -3.30
N PHE A 95 -2.72 -14.27 -4.22
CA PHE A 95 -2.46 -12.86 -3.93
C PHE A 95 -3.75 -12.07 -3.75
N ILE A 96 -4.74 -12.24 -4.62
CA ILE A 96 -6.01 -11.51 -4.57
C ILE A 96 -6.95 -11.98 -3.44
N SER A 97 -6.65 -13.11 -2.80
CA SER A 97 -7.45 -13.69 -1.70
C SER A 97 -6.88 -13.42 -0.29
N GLN A 98 -5.86 -12.57 -0.14
CA GLN A 98 -5.18 -12.37 1.15
C GLN A 98 -5.94 -11.55 2.19
N GLY A 99 -7.01 -10.85 1.81
CA GLY A 99 -7.69 -9.89 2.68
C GLY A 99 -9.14 -9.70 2.31
#